data_AF-A0A6C0HFV5-F1
#
_entry.id   AF-A0A6C0HFV5-F1
#
_cell.length_a   1.000
_cell.length_b   1.000
_cell.length_c   1.000
_cell.angle_alpha   90.00
_cell.angle_beta   90.00
_cell.angle_gamma   90.00
#
_symmetry.space_group_name_H-M   'P 1'
#
loop_
_entity.id
_entity.type
_entity.pdbx_description
1 polymer ?
#
loop_
_entity_poly.entity_id
_entity_poly.type
_entity_poly.pdbx_seq_one_letter_code
_entity_poly.pdbx_strand_id
1 'polypeptide(L)'
;MQVYDYSGVLVSKSSPNPVLTTTKRTVYLDSGDRDRTFYPTNGSYTLYLPRVYERVVSISIKSAEFPVITEAKTLTSTGVTGSTLPSTTLYFLLEIDGLNRSDETAISGDRSALTDSVFGKFQIYDSTLSVIYTESSGQSIVQRYLPPVGRIDRLKISTRLHTQPRGDTIFWPREYGLALEIETMENSFDNFSSMETRLR
;
A
#
# COMPACT_ATOMS: atom_id res chain seq x y z
N MET A 1 -14.69 -38.88 -30.40
CA MET A 1 -15.13 -39.95 -29.48
C MET A 1 -16.02 -39.29 -28.43
N GLN A 2 -17.33 -39.55 -28.44
CA GLN A 2 -18.26 -38.98 -27.47
C GLN A 2 -18.11 -39.71 -26.13
N VAL A 3 -18.21 -38.98 -25.02
CA VAL A 3 -18.02 -39.50 -23.66
C VAL A 3 -19.38 -39.49 -22.97
N TYR A 4 -19.72 -40.60 -22.33
CA TYR A 4 -20.99 -40.81 -21.64
C TYR A 4 -20.74 -41.10 -20.15
N ASP A 5 -21.65 -40.71 -19.28
CA ASP A 5 -21.63 -41.11 -17.86
C ASP A 5 -22.16 -42.54 -17.67
N TYR A 6 -22.15 -43.00 -16.40
CA TYR A 6 -22.67 -44.31 -16.02
C TYR A 6 -24.19 -44.49 -16.28
N SER A 7 -24.91 -43.40 -16.55
CA SER A 7 -26.34 -43.38 -16.86
C SER A 7 -26.61 -43.23 -18.37
N GLY A 8 -25.57 -43.23 -19.21
CA GLY A 8 -25.70 -43.09 -20.66
C GLY A 8 -26.00 -41.67 -21.12
N VAL A 9 -25.83 -40.67 -20.26
CA VAL A 9 -26.00 -39.25 -20.63
C VAL A 9 -24.73 -38.73 -21.27
N LEU A 10 -24.89 -37.94 -22.32
CA LEU A 10 -23.79 -37.36 -23.07
C LEU A 10 -23.14 -36.25 -22.23
N VAL A 11 -21.86 -36.44 -21.87
CA VAL A 11 -21.12 -35.51 -21.01
C VAL A 11 -20.11 -34.75 -21.85
N SER A 12 -20.11 -33.42 -21.74
CA SER A 12 -19.00 -32.60 -22.23
C SER A 12 -17.91 -32.53 -21.17
N LYS A 13 -16.67 -32.83 -21.56
CA LYS A 13 -15.51 -32.48 -20.74
C LYS A 13 -15.47 -30.96 -20.62
N SER A 14 -15.48 -30.45 -19.41
CA SER A 14 -15.28 -29.02 -19.16
C SER A 14 -13.85 -28.63 -19.59
N SER A 15 -13.72 -27.49 -20.27
CA SER A 15 -12.48 -27.05 -20.89
C SER A 15 -11.99 -25.73 -20.31
N PRO A 16 -10.69 -25.59 -19.98
CA PRO A 16 -10.09 -24.36 -19.49
C PRO A 16 -10.48 -23.10 -20.24
N ASN A 17 -11.31 -22.24 -19.61
CA ASN A 17 -11.64 -20.92 -20.12
C ASN A 17 -10.71 -19.90 -19.46
N PRO A 18 -10.06 -19.02 -20.24
CA PRO A 18 -9.26 -17.95 -19.69
C PRO A 18 -10.18 -16.94 -18.98
N VAL A 19 -9.92 -16.67 -17.71
CA VAL A 19 -10.64 -15.73 -16.87
C VAL A 19 -9.64 -14.77 -16.21
N LEU A 20 -10.03 -13.50 -16.08
CA LEU A 20 -9.30 -12.53 -15.29
C LEU A 20 -9.52 -12.81 -13.82
N THR A 21 -8.45 -13.17 -13.12
CA THR A 21 -8.47 -13.45 -11.68
C THR A 21 -7.57 -12.46 -10.95
N THR A 22 -7.96 -12.09 -9.74
CA THR A 22 -7.13 -11.27 -8.86
C THR A 22 -6.21 -12.13 -8.01
N THR A 23 -4.94 -11.77 -7.94
CA THR A 23 -3.94 -12.41 -7.09
C THR A 23 -3.42 -11.40 -6.08
N LYS A 24 -3.37 -11.79 -4.81
CA LYS A 24 -2.89 -10.96 -3.71
C LYS A 24 -1.51 -11.43 -3.28
N ARG A 25 -0.59 -10.48 -3.08
CA ARG A 25 0.74 -10.78 -2.54
C ARG A 25 1.14 -9.77 -1.49
N THR A 26 1.66 -10.26 -0.39
CA THR A 26 2.22 -9.43 0.68
C THR A 26 3.69 -9.14 0.41
N VAL A 27 4.08 -7.88 0.56
CA VAL A 27 5.46 -7.41 0.49
C VAL A 27 5.80 -6.74 1.80
N TYR A 28 6.87 -7.19 2.43
CA TYR A 28 7.45 -6.54 3.60
C TYR A 28 8.48 -5.52 3.14
N LEU A 29 8.41 -4.33 3.71
CA LEU A 29 9.27 -3.20 3.42
C LEU A 29 9.94 -2.78 4.72
N ASP A 30 11.27 -2.63 4.68
CA ASP A 30 12.05 -2.02 5.75
C ASP A 30 12.62 -0.69 5.23
N SER A 31 12.47 0.39 6.00
CA SER A 31 13.07 1.67 5.63
C SER A 31 14.59 1.62 5.57
N GLY A 32 15.21 0.64 6.25
CA GLY A 32 16.65 0.37 6.26
C GLY A 32 17.22 -0.09 4.92
N ASP A 33 16.39 -0.66 4.04
CA ASP A 33 16.78 -1.17 2.71
C ASP A 33 16.95 -0.07 1.64
N ARG A 34 16.72 1.20 2.02
CA ARG A 34 16.96 2.35 1.15
C ARG A 34 18.45 2.50 0.81
N ASP A 35 18.74 3.12 -0.33
CA ASP A 35 20.08 3.60 -0.61
C ASP A 35 20.43 4.79 0.29
N ARG A 36 21.24 4.56 1.31
CA ARG A 36 21.60 5.58 2.31
C ARG A 36 22.52 6.68 1.77
N THR A 37 23.12 6.48 0.61
CA THR A 37 23.94 7.50 -0.06
C THR A 37 23.05 8.59 -0.63
N PHE A 38 21.96 8.20 -1.30
CA PHE A 38 20.98 9.14 -1.87
C PHE A 38 19.90 9.55 -0.87
N TYR A 39 19.56 8.66 0.06
CA TYR A 39 18.51 8.86 1.06
C TYR A 39 19.07 8.63 2.48
N PRO A 40 19.79 9.60 3.06
CA PRO A 40 20.38 9.44 4.39
C PRO A 40 19.31 9.18 5.47
N THR A 41 18.13 9.80 5.32
CA THR A 41 17.00 9.69 6.26
C THR A 41 15.91 8.76 5.72
N ASN A 42 15.10 8.17 6.60
CA ASN A 42 13.92 7.39 6.21
C ASN A 42 12.63 8.22 6.04
N GLY A 43 12.72 9.55 5.89
CA GLY A 43 11.52 10.37 5.73
C GLY A 43 10.97 10.41 4.31
N SER A 44 11.85 10.39 3.31
CA SER A 44 11.53 10.24 1.90
C SER A 44 12.58 9.36 1.24
N TYR A 45 12.18 8.24 0.65
CA TYR A 45 13.13 7.32 0.02
C TYR A 45 12.47 6.44 -1.03
N THR A 46 13.30 5.81 -1.86
CA THR A 46 12.85 4.84 -2.85
C THR A 46 13.31 3.43 -2.47
N LEU A 47 12.41 2.46 -2.55
CA LEU A 47 12.70 1.03 -2.45
C LEU A 47 12.45 0.34 -3.79
N TYR A 48 13.31 -0.60 -4.13
CA TYR A 48 13.12 -1.48 -5.28
C TYR A 48 12.33 -2.72 -4.85
N LEU A 49 11.27 -3.02 -5.59
CA LEU A 49 10.47 -4.21 -5.30
C LEU A 49 11.19 -5.47 -5.80
N PRO A 50 11.01 -6.63 -5.14
CA PRO A 50 11.67 -7.89 -5.52
C PRO A 50 11.25 -8.38 -6.91
N ARG A 51 10.14 -7.86 -7.44
CA ARG A 51 9.64 -8.14 -8.77
C ARG A 51 8.79 -6.96 -9.25
N VAL A 52 8.53 -6.96 -10.54
CA VAL A 52 7.58 -6.05 -11.16
C VAL A 52 6.16 -6.55 -10.90
N TYR A 53 5.30 -5.69 -10.37
CA TYR A 53 3.86 -5.93 -10.25
C TYR A 53 3.15 -5.21 -11.38
N GLU A 54 2.33 -5.93 -12.14
CA GLU A 54 1.58 -5.39 -13.28
C GLU A 54 0.09 -5.46 -13.03
N ARG A 55 -0.67 -4.55 -13.66
CA ARG A 55 -2.14 -4.48 -13.55
C ARG A 55 -2.63 -4.49 -12.10
N VAL A 56 -2.04 -3.64 -11.28
CA VAL A 56 -2.36 -3.54 -9.85
C VAL A 56 -3.71 -2.84 -9.68
N VAL A 57 -4.65 -3.53 -9.05
CA VAL A 57 -6.03 -3.04 -8.83
C VAL A 57 -6.25 -2.48 -7.44
N SER A 58 -5.51 -2.99 -6.44
CA SER A 58 -5.55 -2.45 -5.10
C SER A 58 -4.22 -2.63 -4.39
N ILE A 59 -3.94 -1.71 -3.45
CA ILE A 59 -2.85 -1.85 -2.48
C ILE A 59 -3.44 -1.53 -1.12
N SER A 60 -3.15 -2.38 -0.14
CA SER A 60 -3.55 -2.16 1.25
C SER A 60 -2.37 -2.30 2.20
N ILE A 61 -2.42 -1.60 3.34
CA ILE A 61 -1.46 -1.78 4.43
C ILE A 61 -2.00 -2.86 5.36
N LYS A 62 -1.27 -3.96 5.51
CA LYS A 62 -1.61 -5.06 6.43
C LYS A 62 -1.09 -4.80 7.83
N SER A 63 0.15 -4.31 7.92
CA SER A 63 0.76 -3.88 9.16
C SER A 63 1.76 -2.76 8.94
N ALA A 64 2.03 -1.99 9.98
CA ALA A 64 3.10 -1.00 10.02
C ALA A 64 3.63 -0.85 11.44
N GLU A 65 4.93 -0.61 11.55
CA GLU A 65 5.63 -0.47 12.83
C GLU A 65 6.59 0.70 12.72
N PHE A 66 6.28 1.80 13.43
CA PHE A 66 7.13 2.98 13.49
C PHE A 66 7.67 3.18 14.91
N PRO A 67 8.89 3.72 15.06
CA PRO A 67 9.41 4.10 16.36
C PRO A 67 8.56 5.21 17.01
N VAL A 68 8.87 5.48 18.29
CA VAL A 68 8.17 6.47 19.10
C VAL A 68 8.15 7.84 18.40
N ILE A 69 6.99 8.49 18.36
CA ILE A 69 6.83 9.75 17.60
C ILE A 69 7.72 10.88 18.13
N THR A 70 8.01 10.91 19.43
CA THR A 70 8.86 11.94 20.05
C THR A 70 10.33 11.84 19.63
N GLU A 71 10.76 10.72 19.05
CA GLU A 71 12.08 10.59 18.42
C GLU A 71 12.11 11.09 16.97
N ALA A 72 10.94 11.19 16.32
CA ALA A 72 10.84 11.67 14.95
C ALA A 72 11.26 13.13 14.84
N LYS A 73 11.85 13.50 13.71
CA LYS A 73 12.29 14.86 13.39
C LYS A 73 11.67 15.32 12.08
N THR A 74 11.46 16.61 11.95
CA THR A 74 11.04 17.19 10.66
C THR A 74 12.25 17.39 9.75
N LEU A 75 12.04 17.26 8.45
CA LEU A 75 13.00 17.59 7.40
C LEU A 75 12.27 18.43 6.37
N THR A 76 12.75 19.64 6.13
CA THR A 76 12.19 20.49 5.07
C THR A 76 12.72 20.06 3.71
N SER A 77 11.99 20.39 2.66
CA SER A 77 12.38 20.24 1.25
C SER A 77 13.72 20.90 0.91
N THR A 78 14.18 21.87 1.71
CA THR A 78 15.52 22.49 1.60
C THR A 78 16.64 21.71 2.30
N GLY A 79 16.33 20.56 2.90
CA GLY A 79 17.29 19.70 3.61
C GLY A 79 17.59 20.12 5.05
N VAL A 80 16.87 21.13 5.57
CA VAL A 80 17.03 21.56 6.97
C VAL A 80 16.30 20.57 7.89
N THR A 81 17.08 19.88 8.73
CA THR A 81 16.54 19.05 9.82
C THR A 81 16.03 19.95 10.94
N GLY A 82 14.75 19.82 11.28
CA GLY A 82 14.11 20.56 12.35
C GLY A 82 14.14 19.83 13.69
N SER A 83 13.32 20.33 14.63
CA SER A 83 13.19 19.80 15.98
C SER A 83 12.48 18.45 16.00
N THR A 84 12.64 17.75 17.14
CA THR A 84 11.81 16.58 17.45
C THR A 84 10.33 16.95 17.48
N LEU A 85 9.48 16.01 17.08
CA LEU A 85 8.04 16.20 17.10
C LEU A 85 7.50 16.30 18.53
N PRO A 86 6.49 17.15 18.80
CA PRO A 86 5.91 17.28 20.12
C PRO A 86 5.04 16.05 20.46
N SER A 87 4.91 15.74 21.75
CA SER A 87 4.05 14.66 22.26
C SER A 87 2.56 14.88 21.97
N THR A 88 2.16 16.10 21.60
CA THR A 88 0.80 16.44 21.17
C THR A 88 0.49 16.05 19.72
N THR A 89 1.44 15.46 18.99
CA THR A 89 1.21 14.96 17.63
C THR A 89 0.21 13.81 17.65
N LEU A 90 -0.93 13.97 16.97
CA LEU A 90 -2.03 13.00 17.00
C LEU A 90 -1.96 11.95 15.89
N TYR A 91 -1.37 12.31 14.74
CA TYR A 91 -1.23 11.43 13.60
C TYR A 91 -0.16 11.93 12.65
N PHE A 92 0.29 11.05 11.77
CA PHE A 92 1.07 11.40 10.59
C PHE A 92 0.52 10.69 9.36
N LEU A 93 0.98 11.13 8.20
CA LEU A 93 0.52 10.69 6.90
C LEU A 93 1.64 9.95 6.19
N LEU A 94 1.28 8.89 5.49
CA LEU A 94 2.13 8.16 4.58
C LEU A 94 1.69 8.48 3.16
N GLU A 95 2.66 8.80 2.32
CA GLU A 95 2.49 8.98 0.89
C GLU A 95 3.30 7.92 0.15
N ILE A 96 2.73 7.45 -0.95
CA ILE A 96 3.44 6.62 -1.92
C ILE A 96 3.24 7.27 -3.29
N ASP A 97 4.34 7.75 -3.87
CA ASP A 97 4.30 8.58 -5.08
C ASP A 97 3.61 7.84 -6.23
N GLY A 98 2.65 8.50 -6.88
CA GLY A 98 1.82 7.92 -7.94
C GLY A 98 0.74 6.91 -7.49
N LEU A 99 0.62 6.62 -6.19
CA LEU A 99 -0.30 5.62 -5.63
C LEU A 99 -1.29 6.20 -4.60
N ASN A 100 -1.15 7.47 -4.25
CA ASN A 100 -2.10 8.16 -3.38
C ASN A 100 -3.49 8.28 -4.02
N ARG A 101 -4.54 8.12 -3.21
CA ARG A 101 -5.95 8.21 -3.62
C ARG A 101 -6.87 8.83 -2.57
N SER A 102 -6.31 9.32 -1.47
CA SER A 102 -7.05 10.06 -0.45
C SER A 102 -6.77 11.55 -0.58
N ASP A 103 -7.84 12.34 -0.46
CA ASP A 103 -7.79 13.79 -0.43
C ASP A 103 -7.51 14.31 0.99
N GLU A 104 -6.88 15.48 1.06
CA GLU A 104 -6.55 16.17 2.30
C GLU A 104 -7.09 17.59 2.26
N THR A 105 -7.78 18.00 3.33
CA THR A 105 -8.24 19.38 3.49
C THR A 105 -7.07 20.32 3.72
N ALA A 106 -7.18 21.59 3.35
CA ALA A 106 -6.09 22.52 3.56
C ALA A 106 -5.91 22.88 5.05
N ILE A 107 -4.68 23.22 5.42
CA ILE A 107 -4.34 23.74 6.76
C ILE A 107 -4.87 25.18 6.88
N SER A 108 -5.35 25.56 8.07
CA SER A 108 -5.64 26.97 8.43
C SER A 108 -6.64 27.71 7.52
N GLY A 109 -7.59 27.00 6.91
CA GLY A 109 -8.65 27.63 6.10
C GLY A 109 -8.17 28.12 4.72
N ASP A 110 -7.01 27.66 4.26
CA ASP A 110 -6.63 27.81 2.87
C ASP A 110 -7.67 27.12 1.96
N ARG A 111 -7.97 27.72 0.80
CA ARG A 111 -9.04 27.26 -0.09
C ARG A 111 -8.59 26.11 -1.00
N SER A 112 -7.29 25.84 -1.07
CA SER A 112 -6.74 24.78 -1.91
C SER A 112 -6.55 23.48 -1.13
N ALA A 113 -7.52 22.55 -1.26
CA ALA A 113 -7.34 21.17 -0.79
C ALA A 113 -6.32 20.42 -1.67
N LEU A 114 -5.72 19.37 -1.11
CA LEU A 114 -4.76 18.52 -1.81
C LEU A 114 -5.43 17.21 -2.21
N THR A 115 -5.78 17.10 -3.49
CA THR A 115 -6.36 15.88 -4.06
C THR A 115 -5.31 14.80 -4.27
N ASP A 116 -5.68 13.52 -4.08
CA ASP A 116 -4.78 12.37 -4.26
C ASP A 116 -3.41 12.57 -3.56
N SER A 117 -3.45 13.08 -2.34
CA SER A 117 -2.24 13.53 -1.62
C SER A 117 -1.75 12.53 -0.60
N VAL A 118 -2.63 11.67 -0.09
CA VAL A 118 -2.32 10.74 1.00
C VAL A 118 -2.57 9.30 0.58
N PHE A 119 -1.68 8.40 0.99
CA PHE A 119 -1.89 6.95 0.87
C PHE A 119 -2.57 6.40 2.12
N GLY A 120 -2.07 6.76 3.31
CA GLY A 120 -2.60 6.29 4.59
C GLY A 120 -2.36 7.27 5.73
N LYS A 121 -3.20 7.19 6.76
CA LYS A 121 -3.09 7.96 8.00
C LYS A 121 -2.82 7.02 9.16
N PHE A 122 -1.79 7.31 9.95
CA PHE A 122 -1.44 6.55 11.14
C PHE A 122 -1.74 7.37 12.39
N GLN A 123 -2.64 6.86 13.23
CA GLN A 123 -2.97 7.48 14.50
C GLN A 123 -1.93 7.15 15.56
N ILE A 124 -1.62 8.12 16.41
CA ILE A 124 -0.76 7.97 17.57
C ILE A 124 -1.67 7.90 18.80
N TYR A 125 -1.72 6.75 19.47
CA TYR A 125 -2.49 6.57 20.71
C TYR A 125 -1.70 7.03 21.94
N ASP A 126 -0.42 6.69 21.96
CA ASP A 126 0.51 7.06 23.03
C ASP A 126 1.81 7.55 22.40
N SER A 127 2.16 8.81 22.67
CA SER A 127 3.37 9.45 22.14
C SER A 127 4.68 8.91 22.72
N THR A 128 4.61 8.04 23.74
CA THR A 128 5.75 7.42 24.42
C THR A 128 6.04 6.00 23.93
N LEU A 129 5.12 5.40 23.18
CA LEU A 129 5.24 4.05 22.65
C LEU A 129 5.43 4.05 21.13
N SER A 130 5.92 2.93 20.61
CA SER A 130 6.00 2.69 19.16
C SER A 130 4.60 2.69 18.55
N VAL A 131 4.48 3.23 17.34
CA VAL A 131 3.21 3.21 16.60
C VAL A 131 3.12 1.88 15.88
N ILE A 132 2.19 1.04 16.34
CA ILE A 132 1.91 -0.26 15.75
C ILE A 132 0.53 -0.20 15.11
N TYR A 133 0.47 -0.55 13.84
CA TYR A 133 -0.76 -0.69 13.09
C TYR A 133 -0.91 -2.11 12.57
N THR A 134 -2.11 -2.64 12.70
CA THR A 134 -2.60 -3.83 12.02
C THR A 134 -3.97 -3.53 11.40
N GLU A 135 -4.31 -4.21 10.31
CA GLU A 135 -5.61 -4.07 9.63
C GLU A 135 -6.82 -4.28 10.58
N SER A 136 -6.64 -5.02 11.69
CA SER A 136 -7.68 -5.25 12.70
C SER A 136 -7.71 -4.23 13.85
N SER A 137 -6.63 -3.48 14.07
CA SER A 137 -6.49 -2.54 15.20
C SER A 137 -7.04 -1.15 14.93
N GLY A 138 -7.20 -0.78 13.65
CA GLY A 138 -7.55 0.58 13.26
C GLY A 138 -8.35 0.64 11.96
N GLN A 139 -8.44 1.83 11.37
CA GLN A 139 -9.09 2.01 10.08
C GLN A 139 -8.32 1.25 9.00
N SER A 140 -9.02 0.46 8.19
CA SER A 140 -8.43 -0.24 7.05
C SER A 140 -7.90 0.77 6.02
N ILE A 141 -6.61 0.70 5.71
CA ILE A 141 -5.95 1.56 4.71
C ILE A 141 -5.86 0.77 3.41
N VAL A 142 -6.79 1.05 2.48
CA VAL A 142 -6.90 0.38 1.18
C VAL A 142 -7.12 1.41 0.08
N GLN A 143 -6.25 1.41 -0.92
CA GLN A 143 -6.41 2.21 -2.12
C GLN A 143 -6.75 1.31 -3.31
N ARG A 144 -7.76 1.72 -4.07
CA ARG A 144 -8.24 1.01 -5.26
C ARG A 144 -8.01 1.86 -6.50
N TYR A 145 -7.63 1.22 -7.59
CA TYR A 145 -7.22 1.89 -8.81
C TYR A 145 -8.14 1.52 -9.97
N LEU A 146 -8.88 2.51 -10.47
CA LEU A 146 -9.61 2.45 -11.73
C LEU A 146 -9.19 3.65 -12.60
N PRO A 147 -8.47 3.44 -13.72
CA PRO A 147 -7.98 2.16 -14.23
C PRO A 147 -6.86 1.54 -13.34
N PRO A 148 -6.57 0.24 -13.49
CA PRO A 148 -5.47 -0.43 -12.78
C PRO A 148 -4.13 0.24 -13.06
N VAL A 149 -3.24 0.26 -12.07
CA VAL A 149 -1.87 0.76 -12.25
C VAL A 149 -1.12 -0.22 -13.15
N GLY A 150 -0.55 0.29 -14.24
CA GLY A 150 0.05 -0.54 -15.28
C GLY A 150 1.23 -1.37 -14.78
N ARG A 151 2.21 -0.73 -14.13
CA ARG A 151 3.45 -1.36 -13.66
C ARG A 151 3.97 -0.66 -12.40
N ILE A 152 4.42 -1.44 -11.42
CA ILE A 152 5.12 -0.98 -10.23
C ILE A 152 6.39 -1.83 -10.06
N ASP A 153 7.55 -1.20 -10.16
CA ASP A 153 8.87 -1.82 -9.94
C ASP A 153 9.61 -1.23 -8.72
N ARG A 154 9.21 -0.04 -8.29
CA ARG A 154 9.78 0.69 -7.16
C ARG A 154 8.69 1.45 -6.43
N LEU A 155 8.91 1.71 -5.15
CA LEU A 155 8.03 2.52 -4.32
C LEU A 155 8.82 3.73 -3.81
N LYS A 156 8.33 4.93 -4.09
CA LYS A 156 8.84 6.14 -3.46
C LYS A 156 7.91 6.49 -2.31
N ILE A 157 8.42 6.32 -1.09
CA ILE A 157 7.66 6.41 0.15
C ILE A 157 8.06 7.70 0.85
N SER A 158 7.07 8.40 1.40
CA SER A 158 7.28 9.61 2.18
C SER A 158 6.38 9.60 3.40
N THR A 159 6.88 10.07 4.55
CA THR A 159 6.06 10.33 5.74
C THR A 159 6.07 11.81 6.06
N ARG A 160 4.94 12.38 6.47
CA ARG A 160 4.83 13.79 6.83
C ARG A 160 3.70 14.07 7.81
N LEU A 161 3.71 15.27 8.38
CA LEU A 161 2.58 15.81 9.11
C LEU A 161 1.55 16.46 8.18
N HIS A 162 0.32 16.53 8.66
CA HIS A 162 -0.73 17.31 8.01
C HIS A 162 -0.36 18.79 7.89
N THR A 163 0.36 19.33 8.88
CA THR A 163 0.78 20.74 8.92
C THR A 163 1.97 21.05 8.03
N GLN A 164 2.64 20.03 7.48
CA GLN A 164 3.80 20.21 6.62
C GLN A 164 3.38 20.42 5.16
N PRO A 165 4.03 21.34 4.44
CA PRO A 165 3.81 21.48 3.00
C PRO A 165 4.32 20.22 2.28
N ARG A 166 3.82 20.01 1.05
CA ARG A 166 4.23 18.85 0.25
C ARG A 166 5.72 18.92 -0.08
N GLY A 167 6.43 17.81 0.15
CA GLY A 167 7.88 17.70 -0.03
C GLY A 167 8.67 17.85 1.27
N ASP A 168 8.06 18.40 2.33
CA ASP A 168 8.59 18.28 3.67
C ASP A 168 8.20 16.92 4.26
N THR A 169 9.08 16.34 5.06
CA THR A 169 8.89 15.01 5.63
C THR A 169 9.11 14.99 7.13
N ILE A 170 8.68 13.91 7.76
CA ILE A 170 9.20 13.48 9.05
C ILE A 170 10.08 12.26 8.84
N PHE A 171 11.05 12.05 9.71
CA PHE A 171 11.88 10.86 9.67
C PHE A 171 12.23 10.44 11.10
N TRP A 172 12.57 9.18 11.27
CA TRP A 172 13.03 8.63 12.54
C TRP A 172 14.54 8.36 12.49
N PRO A 173 15.26 8.53 13.62
CA PRO A 173 16.65 8.09 13.74
C PRO A 173 16.81 6.56 13.63
N ARG A 174 15.71 5.83 13.82
CA ARG A 174 15.62 4.37 13.71
C ARG A 174 14.73 3.98 12.54
N GLU A 175 14.93 2.78 12.03
CA GLU A 175 14.16 2.25 10.90
C GLU A 175 12.75 1.82 11.31
N TYR A 176 11.85 1.78 10.33
CA TYR A 176 10.46 1.38 10.47
C TYR A 176 10.08 0.35 9.39
N GLY A 177 9.04 -0.43 9.66
CA GLY A 177 8.57 -1.51 8.78
C GLY A 177 7.15 -1.30 8.29
N LEU A 178 6.86 -1.76 7.07
CA LEU A 178 5.52 -1.80 6.47
C LEU A 178 5.27 -3.17 5.84
N ALA A 179 4.05 -3.68 5.92
CA ALA A 179 3.59 -4.81 5.11
C ALA A 179 2.46 -4.35 4.18
N LEU A 180 2.69 -4.41 2.87
CA LEU A 180 1.70 -4.08 1.85
C LEU A 180 1.13 -5.34 1.22
N GLU A 181 -0.19 -5.45 1.11
CA GLU A 181 -0.83 -6.42 0.22
C GLU A 181 -1.13 -5.73 -1.11
N ILE A 182 -0.52 -6.23 -2.17
CA ILE A 182 -0.70 -5.78 -3.55
C ILE A 182 -1.60 -6.78 -4.26
N GLU A 183 -2.71 -6.30 -4.82
CA GLU A 183 -3.65 -7.09 -5.61
C GLU A 183 -3.45 -6.79 -7.10
N THR A 184 -3.15 -7.82 -7.89
CA THR A 184 -2.91 -7.74 -9.34
C THR A 184 -3.96 -8.53 -10.11
N MET A 185 -4.31 -8.06 -11.31
CA MET A 185 -5.09 -8.85 -12.26
C MET A 185 -4.16 -9.71 -13.12
N GLU A 186 -4.36 -11.02 -13.04
CA GLU A 186 -3.65 -12.02 -13.83
C GLU A 186 -4.64 -12.78 -14.73
N ASN A 187 -4.17 -13.18 -15.91
CA ASN A 187 -4.92 -14.12 -16.75
C ASN A 187 -4.70 -15.52 -16.17
N SER A 188 -5.74 -16.11 -15.62
CA SER A 188 -5.75 -17.49 -15.16
C SER A 188 -6.75 -18.30 -15.96
N PHE A 189 -6.76 -19.60 -15.76
CA PHE A 189 -7.90 -20.45 -16.12
C PHE A 189 -8.87 -20.50 -14.94
N ASP A 190 -10.16 -20.66 -15.22
CA ASP A 190 -11.13 -20.92 -14.16
C ASP A 190 -10.86 -22.26 -13.45
N ASN A 191 -11.37 -22.42 -12.23
CA ASN A 191 -11.21 -23.65 -11.46
C ASN A 191 -12.19 -24.72 -11.97
N PHE A 192 -11.71 -25.59 -12.85
CA PHE A 192 -12.49 -26.72 -13.36
C PHE A 192 -12.67 -27.82 -12.32
N SER A 193 -13.87 -27.93 -11.75
CA SER A 193 -14.32 -29.17 -11.12
C SER A 193 -15.85 -29.30 -11.15
N SER A 194 -16.39 -29.62 -12.32
CA SER A 194 -17.70 -30.29 -12.43
C SER A 194 -17.87 -30.88 -13.83
N MET A 195 -18.53 -32.05 -13.87
CA MET A 195 -19.12 -32.61 -15.10
C MET A 195 -20.44 -31.88 -15.34
N GLU A 196 -20.58 -31.26 -16.51
CA GLU A 196 -21.84 -30.62 -16.88
C GLU A 196 -22.69 -31.61 -17.68
N THR A 197 -23.79 -32.08 -17.08
CA THR A 197 -24.75 -32.98 -17.71
C THR A 197 -25.76 -32.15 -18.50
N ARG A 198 -25.76 -32.26 -19.83
CA ARG A 198 -26.79 -31.63 -20.66
C ARG A 198 -28.09 -32.45 -20.55
N LEU A 199 -29.01 -32.03 -19.68
CA LEU A 199 -30.40 -32.47 -19.75
C LEU A 199 -31.10 -31.64 -20.84
N ARG A 200 -31.65 -32.32 -21.85
CA ARG A 200 -32.59 -31.74 -22.83
C ARG A 200 -33.98 -32.27 -22.56
#